data_AF-A0A242LA71-F1
#
_entry.id   AF-A0A242LA71-F1
#
_cell.length_a   1.000
_cell.length_b   1.000
_cell.length_c   1.000
_cell.angle_alpha   90.00
_cell.angle_beta   90.00
_cell.angle_gamma   90.00
#
_symmetry.space_group_name_H-M   'P 1'
#
loop_
_entity.id
_entity.type
_entity.pdbx_description
1 polymer ?
#
loop_
_entity_poly.entity_id
_entity_poly.type
_entity_poly.pdbx_seq_one_letter_code
_entity_poly.pdbx_strand_id
1 'polypeptide(L)'
;MKVYLAPNQDLESLVRNVGVSKFYVAIADEAGNVGNIEVPLFIKDDKVVFSSQNNFALRSNDIYINSLNYHQIETELSNFVRSKSEVKLWKLLPNQQGSLLDSNLVNINITNLPDKQIIPKSGDYIVPATYNVTGSTVTKNIKVSIADTPSVLNVQFINEANQVLQGYSVIINTKVGDTLNLTRNTAVQTQLRKITNAGYEIAKRPANETAVNINNTTLTVQYKLQGVLSLTSVPSSIDFGSLTYNATTKRVEDPVIDKHLIVTDTRADVANGWGLTATLTTPMKNGNGQELVNALRYVTGGKEIILNNNAQVVYINSKGTAGSLDVSDNWGKTANTDGIKLQINSSDTVYTGNYVGVITWKVMAGQP
;
A
#
# COMPACT_ATOMS: atom_id res chain seq x y z
N MET A 1 -59.23 -40.33 -43.32
CA MET A 1 -58.79 -39.53 -42.15
C MET A 1 -57.49 -38.80 -42.48
N LYS A 2 -57.41 -37.48 -42.27
CA LYS A 2 -56.19 -36.66 -42.50
C LYS A 2 -55.67 -36.12 -41.18
N VAL A 3 -54.35 -36.11 -40.98
CA VAL A 3 -53.68 -35.60 -39.77
C VAL A 3 -52.69 -34.52 -40.18
N TYR A 4 -52.77 -33.33 -39.59
CA TYR A 4 -51.88 -32.19 -39.88
C TYR A 4 -51.72 -31.28 -38.67
N LEU A 5 -50.68 -30.45 -38.65
CA LEU A 5 -50.52 -29.42 -37.61
C LEU A 5 -51.71 -28.47 -37.66
N ALA A 6 -52.37 -28.22 -36.52
CA ALA A 6 -53.51 -27.31 -36.52
C ALA A 6 -53.04 -25.89 -36.94
N PRO A 7 -53.80 -25.20 -37.81
CA PRO A 7 -53.37 -23.94 -38.40
C PRO A 7 -53.23 -22.83 -37.34
N ASN A 8 -52.50 -21.76 -37.69
CA ASN A 8 -52.30 -20.56 -36.85
C ASN A 8 -51.56 -20.80 -35.53
N GLN A 9 -50.70 -21.81 -35.46
CA GLN A 9 -49.78 -22.00 -34.33
C GLN A 9 -48.41 -21.38 -34.61
N ASP A 10 -47.95 -20.54 -33.68
CA ASP A 10 -46.60 -19.98 -33.70
C ASP A 10 -45.61 -20.94 -33.01
N LEU A 11 -45.11 -21.89 -33.80
CA LEU A 11 -44.13 -22.88 -33.32
C LEU A 11 -42.78 -22.22 -32.99
N GLU A 12 -42.45 -21.10 -33.61
CA GLU A 12 -41.19 -20.40 -33.35
C GLU A 12 -41.20 -19.80 -31.94
N SER A 13 -42.26 -19.08 -31.58
CA SER A 13 -42.42 -18.55 -30.22
C SER A 13 -42.50 -19.66 -29.16
N LEU A 14 -43.09 -20.80 -29.53
CA LEU A 14 -43.23 -21.95 -28.65
C LEU A 14 -41.89 -22.56 -28.23
N VAL A 15 -40.88 -22.58 -29.11
CA VAL A 15 -39.55 -23.14 -28.82
C VAL A 15 -38.58 -22.15 -28.17
N ARG A 16 -38.97 -20.88 -27.99
CA ARG A 16 -38.10 -19.84 -27.39
C ARG A 16 -37.84 -20.03 -25.90
N ASN A 17 -38.79 -20.62 -25.17
CA ASN A 17 -38.74 -20.74 -23.73
C ASN A 17 -38.57 -22.19 -23.29
N VAL A 18 -37.54 -22.45 -22.48
CA VAL A 18 -37.30 -23.76 -21.86
C VAL A 18 -38.40 -24.07 -20.83
N GLY A 19 -38.93 -25.28 -20.89
CA GLY A 19 -39.97 -25.76 -19.99
C GLY A 19 -41.10 -26.49 -20.69
N VAL A 20 -42.21 -26.64 -19.97
CA VAL A 20 -43.42 -27.31 -20.46
C VAL A 20 -44.16 -26.43 -21.45
N SER A 21 -44.60 -27.01 -22.55
CA SER A 21 -45.38 -26.34 -23.59
C SER A 21 -46.30 -27.35 -24.28
N LYS A 22 -47.03 -26.93 -25.31
CA LYS A 22 -47.96 -27.77 -26.06
C LYS A 22 -48.20 -27.25 -27.47
N PHE A 23 -48.40 -28.15 -28.42
CA PHE A 23 -48.89 -27.83 -29.76
C PHE A 23 -50.12 -28.68 -30.08
N TYR A 24 -50.87 -28.31 -31.12
CA TYR A 24 -52.10 -28.98 -31.51
C TYR A 24 -51.95 -29.67 -32.87
N VAL A 25 -52.49 -30.88 -32.97
CA VAL A 25 -52.61 -31.61 -34.24
C VAL A 25 -54.10 -31.71 -34.58
N ALA A 26 -54.47 -31.30 -35.78
CA ALA A 26 -55.82 -31.42 -36.30
C ALA A 26 -56.02 -32.78 -36.98
N ILE A 27 -57.14 -33.42 -36.68
CA ILE A 27 -57.61 -34.65 -37.34
C ILE A 27 -58.91 -34.30 -38.06
N ALA A 28 -58.93 -34.54 -39.37
CA ALA A 28 -60.11 -34.37 -40.21
C ALA A 28 -60.66 -35.72 -40.71
N ASP A 29 -61.98 -35.92 -40.59
CA ASP A 29 -62.67 -37.05 -41.22
C ASP A 29 -62.99 -36.78 -42.70
N GLU A 30 -63.58 -37.77 -43.38
CA GLU A 30 -63.96 -37.65 -44.80
C GLU A 30 -65.15 -36.72 -45.04
N ALA A 31 -65.93 -36.42 -43.99
CA ALA A 31 -67.04 -35.48 -44.01
C ALA A 31 -66.60 -34.02 -43.74
N GLY A 32 -65.32 -33.80 -43.42
CA GLY A 32 -64.74 -32.49 -43.14
C GLY A 32 -64.84 -32.02 -41.69
N ASN A 33 -65.27 -32.88 -40.76
CA ASN A 33 -65.25 -32.56 -39.34
C ASN A 33 -63.81 -32.57 -38.82
N VAL A 34 -63.42 -31.51 -38.08
CA VAL A 34 -62.05 -31.35 -37.56
C VAL A 34 -62.05 -31.39 -36.04
N GLY A 35 -61.22 -32.26 -35.46
CA GLY A 35 -60.90 -32.29 -34.02
C GLY A 35 -59.44 -31.97 -33.77
N ASN A 36 -59.13 -31.21 -32.71
CA ASN A 36 -57.76 -30.91 -32.31
C ASN A 36 -57.31 -31.81 -31.16
N ILE A 37 -56.14 -32.41 -31.29
CA ILE A 37 -55.44 -33.14 -30.23
C ILE A 37 -54.33 -32.28 -29.68
N GLU A 38 -54.29 -32.13 -28.35
CA GLU A 38 -53.19 -31.49 -27.65
C GLU A 38 -52.00 -32.45 -27.54
N VAL A 39 -50.83 -32.00 -27.98
CA VAL A 39 -49.57 -32.74 -27.87
C VAL A 39 -48.66 -32.02 -26.88
N PRO A 40 -48.43 -32.58 -25.68
CA PRO A 40 -47.54 -31.98 -24.69
C PRO A 40 -46.09 -32.08 -25.14
N LEU A 41 -45.31 -31.04 -24.86
CA LEU A 41 -43.88 -31.02 -25.15
C LEU A 41 -43.07 -30.40 -24.00
N PHE A 42 -41.78 -30.72 -23.99
CA PHE A 42 -40.82 -30.08 -23.11
C PHE A 42 -39.67 -29.51 -23.94
N ILE A 43 -39.54 -28.19 -23.95
CA ILE A 43 -38.41 -27.50 -24.59
C ILE A 43 -37.23 -27.59 -23.63
N LYS A 44 -36.08 -28.06 -24.13
CA LYS A 44 -34.83 -28.15 -23.36
C LYS A 44 -33.73 -27.29 -23.98
N ASP A 45 -32.82 -26.81 -23.13
CA ASP A 45 -31.50 -26.32 -23.53
C ASP A 45 -30.42 -27.30 -23.04
N ASP A 46 -29.15 -26.95 -23.27
CA ASP A 46 -27.98 -27.66 -22.75
C ASP A 46 -27.86 -27.60 -21.21
N LYS A 47 -28.65 -26.74 -20.57
CA LYS A 47 -28.71 -26.59 -19.11
C LYS A 47 -29.79 -27.44 -18.47
N VAL A 48 -30.59 -28.21 -19.22
CA VAL A 48 -31.53 -29.17 -18.63
C VAL A 48 -30.87 -30.54 -18.46
N VAL A 49 -31.07 -31.15 -17.29
CA VAL A 49 -30.80 -32.58 -17.05
C VAL A 49 -32.10 -33.29 -16.65
N PHE A 50 -32.20 -34.57 -16.98
CA PHE A 50 -33.38 -35.39 -16.69
C PHE A 50 -33.05 -36.44 -15.63
N SER A 51 -34.05 -36.85 -14.85
CA SER A 51 -33.97 -38.07 -14.05
C SER A 51 -33.79 -39.29 -14.95
N SER A 52 -33.28 -40.39 -14.39
CA SER A 52 -33.14 -41.66 -15.12
C SER A 52 -34.46 -42.19 -15.73
N GLN A 53 -35.59 -41.81 -15.14
CA GLN A 53 -36.94 -42.20 -15.58
C GLN A 53 -37.62 -41.15 -16.46
N ASN A 54 -36.95 -40.03 -16.78
CA ASN A 54 -37.50 -38.92 -17.55
C ASN A 54 -38.83 -38.36 -17.00
N ASN A 55 -39.11 -38.55 -15.71
CA ASN A 55 -40.27 -38.02 -15.01
C ASN A 55 -40.00 -36.66 -14.33
N PHE A 56 -38.74 -36.23 -14.28
CA PHE A 56 -38.34 -34.90 -13.81
C PHE A 56 -37.26 -34.29 -14.70
N ALA A 57 -37.32 -32.98 -14.84
CA ALA A 57 -36.28 -32.17 -15.49
C ALA A 57 -35.82 -31.08 -14.52
N LEU A 58 -34.51 -30.86 -14.46
CA LEU A 58 -33.88 -29.85 -13.62
C LEU A 58 -33.00 -28.94 -14.48
N ARG A 59 -33.16 -27.63 -14.31
CA ARG A 59 -32.34 -26.61 -14.97
C ARG A 59 -31.73 -25.68 -13.94
N SER A 60 -30.49 -25.26 -14.19
CA SER A 60 -29.79 -24.21 -13.45
C SER A 60 -28.68 -23.61 -14.33
N ASN A 61 -28.31 -22.38 -14.03
CA ASN A 61 -27.15 -21.69 -14.60
C ASN A 61 -25.95 -21.78 -13.64
N ASP A 62 -24.76 -21.71 -14.19
CA ASP A 62 -23.55 -21.41 -13.41
C ASP A 62 -23.62 -19.96 -12.89
N ILE A 63 -22.94 -19.69 -11.78
CA ILE A 63 -22.92 -18.36 -11.14
C ILE A 63 -21.50 -17.85 -10.96
N TYR A 64 -21.35 -16.54 -10.98
CA TYR A 64 -20.10 -15.85 -10.76
C TYR A 64 -20.23 -14.87 -9.59
N ILE A 65 -19.25 -14.86 -8.70
CA ILE A 65 -19.24 -14.03 -7.49
C ILE A 65 -17.82 -13.46 -7.29
N ASN A 66 -17.70 -12.17 -7.02
CA ASN A 66 -16.43 -11.58 -6.58
C ASN A 66 -16.17 -11.96 -5.11
N SER A 67 -14.92 -12.26 -4.74
CA SER A 67 -14.56 -12.69 -3.37
C SER A 67 -15.01 -11.69 -2.29
N LEU A 68 -14.98 -10.39 -2.59
CA LEU A 68 -15.48 -9.33 -1.70
C LEU A 68 -16.99 -9.43 -1.44
N ASN A 69 -17.78 -9.71 -2.48
CA ASN A 69 -19.23 -9.78 -2.38
C ASN A 69 -19.69 -11.07 -1.69
N TYR A 70 -18.88 -12.14 -1.75
CA TYR A 70 -19.21 -13.44 -1.19
C TYR A 70 -19.44 -13.39 0.33
N HIS A 71 -18.53 -12.73 1.07
CA HIS A 71 -18.68 -12.56 2.51
C HIS A 71 -19.89 -11.69 2.87
N GLN A 72 -20.28 -10.78 1.98
CA GLN A 72 -21.41 -9.86 2.17
C GLN A 72 -22.78 -10.48 1.87
N ILE A 73 -22.85 -11.77 1.50
CA ILE A 73 -24.12 -12.45 1.23
C ILE A 73 -24.87 -12.69 2.54
N GLU A 74 -25.85 -11.82 2.81
CA GLU A 74 -26.71 -11.86 4.01
C GLU A 74 -27.65 -13.08 4.00
N THR A 75 -28.23 -13.42 2.85
CA THR A 75 -29.12 -14.58 2.71
C THR A 75 -28.36 -15.88 2.92
N GLU A 76 -29.01 -16.92 3.45
CA GLU A 76 -28.42 -18.26 3.50
C GLU A 76 -27.85 -18.68 2.13
N LEU A 77 -26.63 -19.25 2.12
CA LEU A 77 -25.87 -19.46 0.88
C LEU A 77 -26.60 -20.37 -0.12
N SER A 78 -27.31 -21.37 0.40
CA SER A 78 -28.17 -22.28 -0.37
C SER A 78 -29.26 -21.52 -1.14
N ASN A 79 -29.91 -20.55 -0.49
CA ASN A 79 -30.95 -19.71 -1.08
C ASN A 79 -30.37 -18.70 -2.08
N PHE A 80 -29.20 -18.13 -1.78
CA PHE A 80 -28.48 -17.28 -2.73
C PHE A 80 -28.14 -18.04 -4.01
N VAL A 81 -27.53 -19.23 -3.89
CA VAL A 81 -27.18 -20.07 -5.03
C VAL A 81 -28.42 -20.47 -5.80
N ARG A 82 -29.50 -20.91 -5.13
CA ARG A 82 -30.78 -21.26 -5.77
C ARG A 82 -31.32 -20.12 -6.64
N SER A 83 -31.37 -18.92 -6.08
CA SER A 83 -31.90 -17.73 -6.74
C SER A 83 -31.01 -17.31 -7.93
N LYS A 84 -29.70 -17.16 -7.71
CA LYS A 84 -28.76 -16.70 -8.75
C LYS A 84 -28.53 -17.71 -9.86
N SER A 85 -28.61 -19.00 -9.57
CA SER A 85 -28.55 -20.05 -10.59
C SER A 85 -29.89 -20.29 -11.30
N GLU A 86 -30.96 -19.57 -10.93
CA GLU A 86 -32.29 -19.70 -11.52
C GLU A 86 -32.79 -21.15 -11.57
N VAL A 87 -32.70 -21.86 -10.44
CA VAL A 87 -33.09 -23.28 -10.37
C VAL A 87 -34.56 -23.44 -10.75
N LYS A 88 -34.83 -24.29 -11.74
CA LYS A 88 -36.19 -24.68 -12.15
C LYS A 88 -36.31 -26.19 -12.19
N LEU A 89 -37.39 -26.69 -11.60
CA LEU A 89 -37.72 -28.12 -11.53
C LEU A 89 -39.08 -28.34 -12.19
N TRP A 90 -39.18 -29.32 -13.08
CA TRP A 90 -40.45 -29.71 -13.70
C TRP A 90 -40.75 -31.17 -13.43
N LYS A 91 -42.04 -31.47 -13.22
CA LYS A 91 -42.60 -32.82 -13.29
C LYS A 91 -43.05 -33.09 -14.71
N LEU A 92 -42.61 -34.21 -15.24
CA LEU A 92 -42.97 -34.69 -16.57
C LEU A 92 -43.87 -35.91 -16.42
N LEU A 93 -44.95 -35.95 -17.20
CA LEU A 93 -45.93 -37.01 -17.18
C LEU A 93 -46.05 -37.60 -18.59
N PRO A 94 -46.08 -38.94 -18.74
CA PRO A 94 -46.33 -39.56 -20.03
C PRO A 94 -47.68 -39.10 -20.58
N ASN A 95 -47.69 -38.64 -21.84
CA ASN A 95 -48.90 -38.25 -22.57
C ASN A 95 -49.75 -37.15 -21.89
N GLN A 96 -49.18 -36.38 -20.96
CA GLN A 96 -49.86 -35.29 -20.27
C GLN A 96 -48.96 -34.06 -20.20
N GLN A 97 -49.57 -32.87 -20.08
CA GLN A 97 -48.81 -31.65 -19.90
C GLN A 97 -48.07 -31.71 -18.55
N GLY A 98 -46.75 -31.54 -18.59
CA GLY A 98 -45.94 -31.43 -17.38
C GLY A 98 -46.25 -30.14 -16.61
N SER A 99 -45.70 -30.02 -15.40
CA SER A 99 -45.87 -28.84 -14.57
C SER A 99 -44.54 -28.36 -13.98
N LEU A 100 -44.42 -27.05 -13.80
CA LEU A 100 -43.34 -26.46 -13.00
C LEU A 100 -43.62 -26.73 -11.52
N LEU A 101 -42.63 -27.24 -10.80
CA LEU A 101 -42.67 -27.47 -9.36
C LEU A 101 -41.98 -26.33 -8.61
N ASP A 102 -42.25 -26.24 -7.30
CA ASP A 102 -41.51 -25.31 -6.44
C ASP A 102 -40.02 -25.68 -6.41
N SER A 103 -39.18 -24.71 -6.76
CA SER A 103 -37.73 -24.83 -6.74
C SER A 103 -37.18 -25.15 -5.34
N ASN A 104 -37.88 -24.80 -4.26
CA ASN A 104 -37.47 -25.10 -2.88
C ASN A 104 -37.40 -26.59 -2.58
N LEU A 105 -38.05 -27.43 -3.39
CA LEU A 105 -37.96 -28.88 -3.30
C LEU A 105 -36.57 -29.43 -3.68
N VAL A 106 -35.77 -28.64 -4.41
CA VAL A 106 -34.41 -29.02 -4.80
C VAL A 106 -33.46 -28.75 -3.63
N ASN A 107 -32.73 -29.75 -3.14
CA ASN A 107 -31.66 -29.54 -2.17
C ASN A 107 -30.43 -28.93 -2.88
N ILE A 108 -29.90 -27.82 -2.34
CA ILE A 108 -28.66 -27.18 -2.82
C ILE A 108 -27.55 -27.54 -1.84
N ASN A 109 -26.65 -28.43 -2.23
CA ASN A 109 -25.58 -28.88 -1.37
C ASN A 109 -24.36 -27.95 -1.44
N ILE A 110 -24.25 -27.06 -0.45
CA ILE A 110 -23.20 -26.05 -0.35
C ILE A 110 -21.93 -26.51 0.38
N THR A 111 -21.78 -27.79 0.74
CA THR A 111 -20.63 -28.27 1.55
C THR A 111 -19.26 -28.00 0.91
N ASN A 112 -19.22 -27.85 -0.41
CA ASN A 112 -17.99 -27.57 -1.15
C ASN A 112 -17.69 -26.07 -1.25
N LEU A 113 -18.60 -25.20 -0.82
CA LEU A 113 -18.38 -23.75 -0.84
C LEU A 113 -17.58 -23.29 0.39
N PRO A 114 -16.71 -22.27 0.26
CA PRO A 114 -15.98 -21.72 1.39
C PRO A 114 -16.89 -21.18 2.49
N ASP A 115 -16.39 -21.15 3.73
CA ASP A 115 -17.08 -20.45 4.81
C ASP A 115 -17.25 -18.96 4.46
N LYS A 116 -18.43 -18.43 4.77
CA LYS A 116 -18.73 -17.00 4.62
C LYS A 116 -17.93 -16.13 5.57
N GLN A 117 -17.48 -16.64 6.73
CA GLN A 117 -16.82 -15.82 7.77
C GLN A 117 -15.45 -15.28 7.37
N ILE A 118 -14.88 -15.78 6.26
CA ILE A 118 -13.60 -15.35 5.73
C ILE A 118 -13.77 -14.95 4.26
N ILE A 119 -12.85 -14.13 3.79
CA ILE A 119 -12.76 -13.84 2.35
C ILE A 119 -12.35 -15.14 1.65
N PRO A 120 -13.18 -15.67 0.74
CA PRO A 120 -12.92 -16.95 0.12
C PRO A 120 -11.74 -16.87 -0.85
N LYS A 121 -11.02 -17.99 -0.99
CA LYS A 121 -10.08 -18.17 -2.08
C LYS A 121 -10.84 -18.17 -3.42
N SER A 122 -10.23 -17.63 -4.47
CA SER A 122 -10.77 -17.77 -5.81
C SER A 122 -10.70 -19.20 -6.32
N GLY A 123 -11.67 -19.56 -7.16
CA GLY A 123 -11.76 -20.88 -7.75
C GLY A 123 -13.18 -21.21 -8.21
N ASP A 124 -13.27 -22.34 -8.93
CA ASP A 124 -14.53 -22.93 -9.32
C ASP A 124 -14.94 -24.00 -8.29
N TYR A 125 -16.16 -23.84 -7.77
CA TYR A 125 -16.73 -24.75 -6.78
C TYR A 125 -17.97 -25.42 -7.36
N ILE A 126 -18.07 -26.73 -7.21
CA ILE A 126 -19.21 -27.50 -7.72
C ILE A 126 -20.23 -27.72 -6.61
N VAL A 127 -21.44 -27.23 -6.85
CA VAL A 127 -22.59 -27.31 -5.94
C VAL A 127 -23.66 -28.21 -6.56
N PRO A 128 -23.87 -29.43 -6.05
CA PRO A 128 -24.95 -30.30 -6.52
C PRO A 128 -26.32 -29.74 -6.13
N ALA A 129 -27.18 -29.53 -7.12
CA ALA A 129 -28.60 -29.28 -6.95
C ALA A 129 -29.36 -30.59 -7.22
N THR A 130 -30.00 -31.14 -6.20
CA THR A 130 -30.62 -32.48 -6.26
C THR A 130 -32.08 -32.44 -5.87
N TYR A 131 -32.93 -33.02 -6.70
CA TYR A 131 -34.28 -33.38 -6.31
C TYR A 131 -34.38 -34.91 -6.20
N ASN A 132 -34.81 -35.38 -5.04
CA ASN A 132 -34.89 -36.80 -4.73
C ASN A 132 -36.27 -37.13 -4.14
N VAL A 133 -36.94 -38.10 -4.75
CA VAL A 133 -38.21 -38.67 -4.27
C VAL A 133 -38.12 -40.19 -4.36
N THR A 134 -39.00 -40.90 -3.65
CA THR A 134 -39.04 -42.36 -3.68
C THR A 134 -39.08 -42.87 -5.12
N GLY A 135 -38.04 -43.61 -5.50
CA GLY A 135 -37.89 -44.19 -6.82
C GLY A 135 -37.29 -43.28 -7.88
N SER A 136 -37.07 -41.97 -7.69
CA SER A 136 -36.51 -41.09 -8.73
C SER A 136 -35.60 -39.99 -8.18
N THR A 137 -34.46 -39.78 -8.83
CA THR A 137 -33.51 -38.72 -8.50
C THR A 137 -33.06 -37.99 -9.76
N VAL A 138 -32.90 -36.67 -9.65
CA VAL A 138 -32.25 -35.83 -10.66
C VAL A 138 -31.27 -34.89 -9.97
N THR A 139 -30.04 -34.83 -10.49
CA THR A 139 -28.98 -33.97 -9.96
C THR A 139 -28.37 -33.16 -11.09
N LYS A 140 -28.22 -31.85 -10.86
CA LYS A 140 -27.48 -30.94 -11.73
C LYS A 140 -26.39 -30.25 -10.93
N ASN A 141 -25.18 -30.25 -11.45
CA ASN A 141 -24.07 -29.53 -10.86
C ASN A 141 -24.12 -28.05 -11.28
N ILE A 142 -24.14 -27.14 -10.31
CA ILE A 142 -23.98 -25.70 -10.50
C ILE A 142 -22.51 -25.36 -10.28
N LYS A 143 -21.85 -24.76 -11.25
CA LYS A 143 -20.51 -24.19 -11.05
C LYS A 143 -20.65 -22.81 -10.43
N VAL A 144 -20.06 -22.62 -9.25
CA VAL A 144 -19.93 -21.35 -8.56
C VAL A 144 -18.49 -20.87 -8.71
N SER A 145 -18.28 -19.89 -9.59
CA SER A 145 -16.97 -19.30 -9.83
C SER A 145 -16.77 -18.10 -8.89
N ILE A 146 -15.80 -18.20 -7.98
CA ILE A 146 -15.38 -17.11 -7.11
C ILE A 146 -14.12 -16.49 -7.70
N ALA A 147 -14.16 -15.21 -8.02
CA ALA A 147 -13.02 -14.50 -8.61
C ALA A 147 -12.30 -13.60 -7.61
N ASP A 148 -11.01 -13.41 -7.86
CA ASP A 148 -10.19 -12.43 -7.13
C ASP A 148 -10.71 -11.01 -7.39
N THR A 149 -10.83 -10.21 -6.33
CA THR A 149 -11.07 -8.77 -6.44
C THR A 149 -9.73 -8.03 -6.30
N PRO A 150 -9.26 -7.28 -7.31
CA PRO A 150 -8.07 -6.44 -7.18
C PRO A 150 -8.18 -5.43 -6.03
N SER A 151 -7.05 -5.14 -5.39
CA SER A 151 -6.97 -4.18 -4.29
C SER A 151 -5.65 -3.41 -4.33
N VAL A 152 -5.66 -2.22 -3.75
CA VAL A 152 -4.48 -1.36 -3.60
C VAL A 152 -4.24 -1.08 -2.12
N LEU A 153 -3.03 -1.36 -1.65
CA LEU A 153 -2.56 -0.94 -0.34
C LEU A 153 -1.67 0.30 -0.47
N ASN A 154 -2.11 1.40 0.12
CA ASN A 154 -1.35 2.63 0.24
C ASN A 154 -0.56 2.61 1.55
N VAL A 155 0.76 2.55 1.46
CA VAL A 155 1.67 2.70 2.60
C VAL A 155 2.10 4.17 2.65
N GLN A 156 1.60 4.88 3.65
CA GLN A 156 1.86 6.30 3.84
C GLN A 156 2.82 6.53 5.00
N PHE A 157 3.59 7.60 4.88
CA PHE A 157 4.51 8.08 5.90
C PHE A 157 4.10 9.49 6.27
N ILE A 158 3.70 9.67 7.52
CA ILE A 158 3.20 10.96 8.01
C ILE A 158 4.16 11.53 9.05
N ASN A 159 4.39 12.85 9.01
CA ASN A 159 5.19 13.54 10.02
C ASN A 159 4.39 13.74 11.33
N GLU A 160 5.02 14.37 12.32
CA GLU A 160 4.42 14.72 13.60
C GLU A 160 3.23 15.69 13.51
N ALA A 161 3.10 16.43 12.39
CA ALA A 161 1.94 17.26 12.07
C ALA A 161 0.81 16.47 11.37
N ASN A 162 0.93 15.14 11.27
CA ASN A 162 0.04 14.22 10.55
C ASN A 162 -0.08 14.53 9.03
N GLN A 163 0.93 15.16 8.45
CA GLN A 163 0.99 15.43 7.02
C GLN A 163 1.75 14.31 6.31
N VAL A 164 1.21 13.85 5.17
CA VAL A 164 1.88 12.84 4.33
C VAL A 164 3.13 13.44 3.70
N LEU A 165 4.27 12.79 3.88
CA LEU A 165 5.52 13.17 3.22
C LEU A 165 5.45 12.82 1.73
N GLN A 166 5.57 13.86 0.90
CA GLN A 166 5.53 13.74 -0.56
C GLN A 166 6.75 12.97 -1.07
N GLY A 167 6.55 12.10 -2.06
CA GLY A 167 7.61 11.26 -2.63
C GLY A 167 8.04 10.06 -1.79
N TYR A 168 7.45 9.88 -0.59
CA TYR A 168 7.77 8.74 0.27
C TYR A 168 6.72 7.63 0.30
N SER A 169 5.51 7.85 -0.19
CA SER A 169 4.47 6.79 -0.16
C SER A 169 4.81 5.62 -1.07
N VAL A 170 4.39 4.41 -0.68
CA VAL A 170 4.53 3.18 -1.49
C VAL A 170 3.13 2.66 -1.82
N ILE A 171 2.91 2.33 -3.09
CA ILE A 171 1.67 1.71 -3.56
C ILE A 171 1.96 0.23 -3.84
N ILE A 172 1.15 -0.65 -3.25
CA ILE A 172 1.26 -2.10 -3.45
C ILE A 172 -0.05 -2.59 -4.07
N ASN A 173 0.04 -3.06 -5.31
CA ASN A 173 -1.06 -3.77 -5.96
C ASN A 173 -1.16 -5.18 -5.38
N THR A 174 -2.37 -5.57 -4.99
CA THR A 174 -2.66 -6.81 -4.28
C THR A 174 -4.09 -7.25 -4.62
N LYS A 175 -4.65 -8.23 -3.91
CA LYS A 175 -6.04 -8.63 -4.04
C LYS A 175 -6.70 -8.84 -2.69
N VAL A 176 -8.02 -8.66 -2.68
CA VAL A 176 -8.86 -8.92 -1.52
C VAL A 176 -8.72 -10.39 -1.10
N GLY A 177 -8.42 -10.62 0.17
CA GLY A 177 -8.12 -11.92 0.75
C GLY A 177 -6.64 -12.16 1.04
N ASP A 178 -5.74 -11.34 0.49
CA ASP A 178 -4.31 -11.45 0.79
C ASP A 178 -3.99 -10.99 2.22
N THR A 179 -2.93 -11.56 2.79
CA THR A 179 -2.29 -11.07 4.02
C THR A 179 -0.84 -10.69 3.70
N LEU A 180 -0.49 -9.43 3.90
CA LEU A 180 0.84 -8.91 3.58
C LEU A 180 1.67 -8.67 4.84
N ASN A 181 2.94 -9.08 4.79
CA ASN A 181 3.93 -8.74 5.82
C ASN A 181 4.86 -7.63 5.32
N LEU A 182 4.65 -6.41 5.83
CA LEU A 182 5.39 -5.22 5.38
C LEU A 182 6.84 -5.19 5.88
N THR A 183 7.15 -5.91 6.98
CA THR A 183 8.54 -6.04 7.45
C THR A 183 9.42 -6.82 6.47
N ARG A 184 8.80 -7.62 5.60
CA ARG A 184 9.46 -8.40 4.54
C ARG A 184 9.29 -7.80 3.15
N ASN A 185 8.51 -6.73 3.00
CA ASN A 185 8.27 -6.13 1.71
C ASN A 185 9.44 -5.21 1.30
N THR A 186 10.15 -5.57 0.23
CA THR A 186 11.36 -4.86 -0.22
C THR A 186 11.11 -3.39 -0.57
N ALA A 187 9.95 -3.03 -1.13
CA ALA A 187 9.63 -1.65 -1.46
C ALA A 187 9.45 -0.82 -0.19
N VAL A 188 8.71 -1.33 0.80
CA VAL A 188 8.55 -0.69 2.12
C VAL A 188 9.88 -0.58 2.84
N GLN A 189 10.68 -1.65 2.91
CA GLN A 189 11.98 -1.62 3.58
C GLN A 189 12.97 -0.65 2.92
N THR A 190 12.98 -0.59 1.59
CA THR A 190 13.79 0.39 0.85
C THR A 190 13.36 1.81 1.20
N GLN A 191 12.06 2.04 1.29
CA GLN A 191 11.51 3.35 1.59
C GLN A 191 11.81 3.78 3.02
N LEU A 192 11.70 2.88 4.01
CA LEU A 192 12.09 3.13 5.39
C LEU A 192 13.56 3.58 5.50
N ARG A 193 14.49 2.94 4.77
CA ARG A 193 15.89 3.41 4.73
C ARG A 193 16.04 4.79 4.10
N LYS A 194 15.32 5.08 3.01
CA LYS A 194 15.35 6.41 2.38
C LYS A 194 14.87 7.49 3.35
N ILE A 195 13.85 7.20 4.16
CA ILE A 195 13.31 8.08 5.20
C ILE A 195 14.37 8.35 6.26
N THR A 196 15.03 7.30 6.77
CA THR A 196 16.11 7.45 7.76
C THR A 196 17.28 8.25 7.20
N ASN A 197 17.70 7.97 5.97
CA ASN A 197 18.79 8.71 5.32
C ASN A 197 18.43 10.18 5.04
N ALA A 198 17.14 10.49 4.90
CA ALA A 198 16.66 11.85 4.76
C ALA A 198 16.58 12.60 6.11
N GLY A 199 16.89 11.95 7.24
CA GLY A 199 16.94 12.58 8.55
C GLY A 199 15.63 12.48 9.35
N TYR A 200 14.74 11.56 9.01
CA TYR A 200 13.54 11.27 9.80
C TYR A 200 13.72 10.03 10.68
N GLU A 201 13.11 10.03 11.86
CA GLU A 201 13.00 8.86 12.72
C GLU A 201 11.61 8.23 12.63
N ILE A 202 11.54 6.91 12.82
CA ILE A 202 10.28 6.16 12.82
C ILE A 202 9.72 6.18 14.24
N ALA A 203 8.81 7.13 14.52
CA ALA A 203 8.17 7.25 15.83
C ALA A 203 7.18 6.12 16.12
N LYS A 204 6.40 5.68 15.12
CA LYS A 204 5.43 4.59 15.29
C LYS A 204 5.21 3.80 14.01
N ARG A 205 5.19 2.47 14.16
CA ARG A 205 4.86 1.53 13.10
C ARG A 205 3.35 1.17 13.11
N PRO A 206 2.76 0.77 11.97
CA PRO A 206 1.40 0.23 11.95
C PRO A 206 1.26 -0.98 12.88
N ALA A 207 0.13 -1.09 13.60
CA ALA A 207 -0.09 -2.19 14.54
C ALA A 207 -0.09 -3.58 13.86
N ASN A 208 -0.55 -3.63 12.61
CA ASN A 208 -0.68 -4.84 11.79
C ASN A 208 0.46 -4.98 10.77
N GLU A 209 1.62 -4.37 10.99
CA GLU A 209 2.74 -4.35 10.02
C GLU A 209 3.14 -5.75 9.52
N THR A 210 3.09 -6.76 10.38
CA THR A 210 3.48 -8.14 10.05
C THR A 210 2.38 -8.96 9.36
N ALA A 211 1.13 -8.49 9.40
CA ALA A 211 -0.04 -9.19 8.87
C ALA A 211 -1.17 -8.20 8.53
N VAL A 212 -0.99 -7.45 7.44
CA VAL A 212 -2.01 -6.56 6.89
C VAL A 212 -3.00 -7.38 6.09
N ASN A 213 -4.22 -7.55 6.62
CA ASN A 213 -5.30 -8.23 5.92
C ASN A 213 -5.96 -7.31 4.90
N ILE A 214 -5.98 -7.73 3.64
CA ILE A 214 -6.58 -6.97 2.54
C ILE A 214 -8.06 -7.34 2.43
N ASN A 215 -8.92 -6.58 3.11
CA ASN A 215 -10.36 -6.84 3.19
C ASN A 215 -11.24 -5.87 2.39
N ASN A 216 -10.61 -4.98 1.64
CA ASN A 216 -11.26 -3.97 0.84
C ASN A 216 -10.45 -3.71 -0.44
N THR A 217 -11.05 -3.02 -1.40
CA THR A 217 -10.43 -2.64 -2.69
C THR A 217 -9.37 -1.55 -2.52
N THR A 218 -9.40 -0.80 -1.42
CA THR A 218 -8.38 0.18 -1.07
C THR A 218 -8.17 0.18 0.44
N LEU A 219 -6.91 0.07 0.85
CA LEU A 219 -6.50 0.19 2.25
C LEU A 219 -5.38 1.20 2.39
N THR A 220 -5.28 1.80 3.58
CA THR A 220 -4.17 2.68 3.94
C THR A 220 -3.58 2.22 5.26
N VAL A 221 -2.25 2.12 5.30
CA VAL A 221 -1.47 1.92 6.53
C VAL A 221 -0.49 3.06 6.68
N GLN A 222 -0.30 3.52 7.91
CA GLN A 222 0.48 4.71 8.18
C GLN A 222 1.63 4.42 9.15
N TYR A 223 2.84 4.77 8.74
CA TYR A 223 3.97 4.94 9.63
C TYR A 223 3.99 6.38 10.12
N LYS A 224 4.12 6.59 11.43
CA LYS A 224 4.35 7.92 11.99
C LYS A 224 5.84 8.15 12.11
N LEU A 225 6.26 9.29 11.61
CA LEU A 225 7.63 9.77 11.64
C LEU A 225 7.76 10.94 12.61
N GLN A 226 8.98 11.18 13.03
CA GLN A 226 9.40 12.36 13.76
C GLN A 226 10.57 12.99 13.02
N GLY A 227 10.44 14.28 12.71
CA GLY A 227 11.56 15.06 12.21
C GLY A 227 12.61 15.32 13.29
N VAL A 228 13.87 15.47 12.87
CA VAL A 228 15.05 15.62 13.72
C VAL A 228 15.88 16.81 13.23
N LEU A 229 16.47 17.53 14.18
CA LEU A 229 17.55 18.47 13.92
C LEU A 229 18.88 17.78 14.22
N SER A 230 19.75 17.65 13.22
CA SER A 230 20.99 16.87 13.36
C SER A 230 22.15 17.42 12.54
N LEU A 231 23.37 17.04 12.95
CA LEU A 231 24.58 17.22 12.15
C LEU A 231 24.75 16.00 11.25
N THR A 232 24.40 16.13 9.98
CA THR A 232 24.50 15.03 8.99
C THR A 232 25.90 14.90 8.40
N SER A 233 26.70 15.96 8.43
CA SER A 233 28.13 15.91 8.12
C SER A 233 28.89 16.90 9.00
N VAL A 234 30.07 16.49 9.46
CA VAL A 234 30.97 17.31 10.28
C VAL A 234 32.40 17.05 9.79
N PRO A 235 33.22 18.09 9.49
CA PRO A 235 34.63 17.92 9.16
C PRO A 235 35.34 17.11 10.25
N SER A 236 36.07 16.07 9.86
CA SER A 236 36.93 15.32 10.80
C SER A 236 38.33 15.92 10.90
N SER A 237 38.73 16.71 9.91
CA SER A 237 40.00 17.44 9.90
C SER A 237 39.81 18.84 9.33
N ILE A 238 40.53 19.80 9.93
CA ILE A 238 40.65 21.18 9.46
C ILE A 238 42.14 21.50 9.50
N ASP A 239 42.77 21.54 8.32
CA ASP A 239 44.21 21.70 8.18
C ASP A 239 44.55 23.15 7.80
N PHE A 240 45.38 23.78 8.63
CA PHE A 240 45.87 25.15 8.43
C PHE A 240 47.25 25.19 7.75
N GLY A 241 47.81 24.03 7.42
CA GLY A 241 49.13 23.88 6.83
C GLY A 241 50.25 24.23 7.79
N SER A 242 51.41 24.56 7.20
CA SER A 242 52.62 24.91 7.95
C SER A 242 52.84 26.42 7.95
N LEU A 243 53.12 26.97 9.14
CA LEU A 243 53.45 28.38 9.31
C LEU A 243 54.89 28.53 9.78
N THR A 244 55.67 29.35 9.08
CA THR A 244 56.98 29.78 9.57
C THR A 244 56.82 31.01 10.46
N TYR A 245 57.17 30.86 11.74
CA TYR A 245 57.16 31.97 12.68
C TYR A 245 58.25 32.99 12.33
N ASN A 246 57.88 34.27 12.23
CA ASN A 246 58.82 35.36 11.97
C ASN A 246 58.38 36.68 12.64
N ALA A 247 58.06 36.68 13.94
CA ALA A 247 57.71 37.88 14.74
C ALA A 247 56.70 38.87 14.10
N THR A 248 55.94 38.42 13.09
CA THR A 248 54.87 39.16 12.41
C THR A 248 53.59 38.35 12.53
N THR A 249 52.46 39.05 12.50
CA THR A 249 51.16 38.38 12.53
C THR A 249 51.02 37.46 11.31
N LYS A 250 50.73 36.19 11.56
CA LYS A 250 50.40 35.19 10.54
C LYS A 250 48.92 34.85 10.62
N ARG A 251 48.31 34.64 9.46
CA ARG A 251 46.91 34.27 9.38
C ARG A 251 46.66 33.30 8.23
N VAL A 252 45.79 32.33 8.47
CA VAL A 252 45.30 31.35 7.50
C VAL A 252 43.81 31.55 7.36
N GLU A 253 43.39 32.01 6.19
CA GLU A 253 41.99 32.35 5.92
C GLU A 253 41.17 31.19 5.32
N ASP A 254 41.87 30.24 4.68
CA ASP A 254 41.30 29.17 3.87
C ASP A 254 41.90 27.82 4.31
N PRO A 255 41.46 27.25 5.46
CA PRO A 255 41.91 25.94 5.87
C PRO A 255 41.30 24.85 4.97
N VAL A 256 42.02 23.75 4.79
CA VAL A 256 41.52 22.59 4.05
C VAL A 256 40.65 21.75 4.97
N ILE A 257 39.40 21.51 4.57
CA ILE A 257 38.47 20.60 5.24
C ILE A 257 38.29 19.32 4.44
N ASP A 258 38.15 18.19 5.14
CA ASP A 258 38.00 16.87 4.52
C ASP A 258 36.56 16.58 4.04
N LYS A 259 35.58 17.27 4.63
CA LYS A 259 34.17 17.25 4.24
C LYS A 259 33.46 18.49 4.77
N HIS A 260 32.27 18.73 4.25
CA HIS A 260 31.43 19.86 4.61
C HIS A 260 30.78 19.70 6.00
N LEU A 261 30.46 20.82 6.64
CA LEU A 261 29.67 20.91 7.87
C LEU A 261 28.19 21.14 7.51
N ILE A 262 27.40 20.06 7.57
CA ILE A 262 26.01 20.06 7.12
C ILE A 262 25.07 19.81 8.30
N VAL A 263 24.10 20.71 8.47
CA VAL A 263 23.00 20.59 9.42
C VAL A 263 21.74 20.23 8.63
N THR A 264 21.00 19.23 9.08
CA THR A 264 19.70 18.85 8.49
C THR A 264 18.60 19.02 9.52
N ASP A 265 17.54 19.73 9.13
CA ASP A 265 16.32 19.92 9.93
C ASP A 265 15.10 19.38 9.19
N THR A 266 14.54 18.28 9.67
CA THR A 266 13.34 17.64 9.10
C THR A 266 12.09 17.81 9.96
N ARG A 267 12.18 18.59 11.06
CA ARG A 267 11.06 18.86 11.97
C ARG A 267 9.90 19.52 11.22
N ALA A 268 8.68 19.24 11.62
CA ALA A 268 7.50 19.91 11.08
C ALA A 268 7.41 21.37 11.56
N ASP A 269 7.86 21.64 12.79
CA ASP A 269 7.93 22.99 13.37
C ASP A 269 9.30 23.63 13.17
N VAL A 270 9.58 23.99 11.92
CA VAL A 270 10.83 24.68 11.55
C VAL A 270 10.82 26.16 11.85
N ALA A 271 9.65 26.77 12.10
CA ALA A 271 9.50 28.22 12.27
C ALA A 271 10.36 28.80 13.41
N ASN A 272 10.63 28.00 14.44
CA ASN A 272 11.47 28.38 15.57
C ASN A 272 12.97 28.43 15.23
N GLY A 273 13.38 27.94 14.06
CA GLY A 273 14.76 27.93 13.63
C GLY A 273 15.67 27.06 14.48
N TRP A 274 16.97 27.31 14.35
CA TRP A 274 18.02 26.64 15.13
C TRP A 274 19.32 27.44 15.15
N GLY A 275 20.15 27.17 16.16
CA GLY A 275 21.51 27.70 16.29
C GLY A 275 22.56 26.60 16.25
N LEU A 276 23.73 26.89 15.68
CA LEU A 276 24.92 26.06 15.74
C LEU A 276 25.96 26.75 16.62
N THR A 277 26.56 25.97 17.51
CA THR A 277 27.66 26.42 18.37
C THR A 277 28.92 25.63 18.08
N ALA A 278 30.07 26.28 18.27
CA ALA A 278 31.39 25.68 18.27
C ALA A 278 32.04 25.88 19.65
N THR A 279 32.72 24.84 20.13
CA THR A 279 33.52 24.87 21.36
C THR A 279 34.87 24.24 21.10
N LEU A 280 35.96 24.92 21.47
CA LEU A 280 37.29 24.33 21.48
C LEU A 280 37.44 23.47 22.73
N THR A 281 37.04 22.20 22.65
CA THR A 281 37.01 21.28 23.79
C THR A 281 38.39 20.75 24.14
N THR A 282 39.27 20.64 23.14
CA THR A 282 40.70 20.44 23.35
C THR A 282 41.44 21.64 22.75
N PRO A 283 42.18 22.42 23.55
CA PRO A 283 42.96 23.52 23.02
C PRO A 283 44.03 23.04 22.05
N MET A 284 44.47 23.92 21.15
CA MET A 284 45.53 23.63 20.19
C MET A 284 46.85 23.39 20.94
N LYS A 285 47.34 22.14 21.00
CA LYS A 285 48.57 21.78 21.71
C LYS A 285 49.54 21.03 20.82
N ASN A 286 50.83 21.26 21.03
CA ASN A 286 51.88 20.47 20.38
C ASN A 286 52.19 19.17 21.16
N GLY A 287 53.08 18.35 20.62
CA GLY A 287 53.50 17.07 21.23
C GLY A 287 54.13 17.20 22.63
N ASN A 288 54.58 18.40 23.02
CA ASN A 288 55.12 18.69 24.35
C ASN A 288 54.06 19.27 25.31
N GLY A 289 52.79 19.33 24.90
CA GLY A 289 51.68 19.88 25.67
C GLY A 289 51.63 21.41 25.71
N GLN A 290 52.47 22.09 24.93
CA GLN A 290 52.49 23.55 24.85
C GLN A 290 51.33 24.04 24.00
N GLU A 291 50.60 25.03 24.49
CA GLU A 291 49.36 25.51 23.88
C GLU A 291 49.61 26.69 22.92
N LEU A 292 48.87 26.71 21.81
CA LEU A 292 48.73 27.85 20.92
C LEU A 292 47.46 28.62 21.31
N VAL A 293 47.62 29.55 22.25
CA VAL A 293 46.54 30.27 22.90
C VAL A 293 45.89 31.27 21.94
N ASN A 294 44.55 31.38 21.96
CA ASN A 294 43.76 32.35 21.20
C ASN A 294 43.97 32.35 19.67
N ALA A 295 44.45 31.24 19.11
CA ALA A 295 44.80 31.17 17.70
C ALA A 295 43.64 30.77 16.78
N LEU A 296 42.71 29.93 17.25
CA LEU A 296 41.53 29.54 16.47
C LEU A 296 40.43 30.59 16.57
N ARG A 297 39.90 30.96 15.41
CA ARG A 297 38.88 31.99 15.28
C ARG A 297 37.76 31.51 14.36
N TYR A 298 36.58 32.06 14.55
CA TYR A 298 35.45 31.88 13.65
C TYR A 298 34.93 33.25 13.25
N VAL A 299 34.75 33.46 11.95
CA VAL A 299 34.09 34.65 11.40
C VAL A 299 32.65 34.28 11.06
N THR A 300 31.70 35.09 11.52
CA THR A 300 30.27 34.90 11.23
C THR A 300 29.59 36.25 11.12
N GLY A 301 28.94 36.52 9.98
CA GLY A 301 28.23 37.79 9.77
C GLY A 301 29.13 39.03 9.93
N GLY A 302 30.40 38.91 9.54
CA GLY A 302 31.41 39.98 9.67
C GLY A 302 31.96 40.18 11.09
N LYS A 303 31.53 39.38 12.07
CA LYS A 303 32.08 39.39 13.43
C LYS A 303 33.08 38.25 13.61
N GLU A 304 34.22 38.56 14.19
CA GLU A 304 35.23 37.57 14.56
C GLU A 304 35.10 37.17 16.04
N ILE A 305 35.17 35.87 16.30
CA ILE A 305 35.09 35.27 17.63
C ILE A 305 36.31 34.38 17.83
N ILE A 306 37.00 34.51 18.96
CA ILE A 306 38.07 33.60 19.36
C ILE A 306 37.42 32.33 19.94
N LEU A 307 37.72 31.18 19.35
CA LEU A 307 37.22 29.90 19.83
C LEU A 307 37.99 29.49 21.10
N ASN A 308 37.24 29.15 22.14
CA ASN A 308 37.74 28.72 23.44
C ASN A 308 36.83 27.62 24.02
N ASN A 309 36.99 27.30 25.29
CA ASN A 309 36.23 26.25 25.97
C ASN A 309 34.74 26.62 26.24
N ASN A 310 34.31 27.83 25.91
CA ASN A 310 32.91 28.22 25.97
C ASN A 310 32.22 27.97 24.62
N ALA A 311 30.94 27.60 24.66
CA ALA A 311 30.13 27.50 23.46
C ALA A 311 29.91 28.88 22.84
N GLN A 312 30.37 29.04 21.60
CA GLN A 312 30.20 30.26 20.81
C GLN A 312 29.21 29.98 19.69
N VAL A 313 28.21 30.85 19.50
CA VAL A 313 27.29 30.74 18.37
C VAL A 313 28.04 31.12 17.09
N VAL A 314 28.02 30.23 16.12
CA VAL A 314 28.76 30.35 14.85
C VAL A 314 27.85 30.43 13.63
N TYR A 315 26.59 30.00 13.78
CA TYR A 315 25.55 30.14 12.76
C TYR A 315 24.15 30.14 13.38
N ILE A 316 23.22 30.88 12.78
CA ILE A 316 21.80 30.92 13.18
C ILE A 316 20.94 30.79 11.92
N ASN A 317 20.04 29.79 11.89
CA ASN A 317 18.96 29.72 10.91
C ASN A 317 17.71 30.39 11.48
N SER A 318 17.56 31.69 11.24
CA SER A 318 16.41 32.48 11.72
C SER A 318 15.18 32.39 10.82
N LYS A 319 15.34 31.97 9.56
CA LYS A 319 14.24 31.86 8.60
C LYS A 319 13.38 30.62 8.82
N GLY A 320 13.88 29.65 9.57
CA GLY A 320 13.13 28.45 9.91
C GLY A 320 12.79 27.61 8.68
N THR A 321 13.76 27.44 7.77
CA THR A 321 13.58 26.60 6.57
C THR A 321 14.03 25.17 6.87
N ALA A 322 13.16 24.20 6.55
CA ALA A 322 13.49 22.78 6.59
C ALA A 322 14.49 22.38 5.49
N GLY A 323 15.13 21.23 5.69
CA GLY A 323 16.07 20.63 4.74
C GLY A 323 17.50 20.63 5.26
N SER A 324 18.42 20.28 4.35
CA SER A 324 19.86 20.27 4.62
C SER A 324 20.48 21.60 4.23
N LEU A 325 21.29 22.15 5.14
CA LEU A 325 22.07 23.36 4.95
C LEU A 325 23.54 23.05 5.19
N ASP A 326 24.37 23.41 4.21
CA ASP A 326 25.81 23.41 4.36
C ASP A 326 26.28 24.75 4.95
N VAL A 327 26.75 24.71 6.19
CA VAL A 327 27.24 25.88 6.92
C VAL A 327 28.66 26.26 6.44
N SER A 328 29.40 25.29 5.92
CA SER A 328 30.76 25.49 5.41
C SER A 328 30.83 25.99 3.97
N ASP A 329 29.73 25.95 3.21
CA ASP A 329 29.71 26.37 1.80
C ASP A 329 30.06 27.86 1.63
N ASN A 330 29.72 28.68 2.63
CA ASN A 330 30.07 30.10 2.67
C ASN A 330 31.39 30.40 3.37
N TRP A 331 32.18 29.39 3.74
CA TRP A 331 33.48 29.61 4.34
C TRP A 331 34.44 30.18 3.29
N GLY A 332 34.73 31.48 3.41
CA GLY A 332 35.50 32.18 2.40
C GLY A 332 36.99 32.25 2.69
N LYS A 333 37.74 32.67 1.67
CA LYS A 333 39.20 32.68 1.64
C LYS A 333 39.83 34.00 2.10
N THR A 334 39.03 34.90 2.69
CA THR A 334 39.47 36.25 3.10
C THR A 334 39.15 36.52 4.57
N ALA A 335 39.77 37.54 5.15
CA ALA A 335 39.68 37.84 6.58
C ALA A 335 38.25 38.04 7.10
N ASN A 336 37.37 38.64 6.29
CA ASN A 336 36.01 39.03 6.72
C ASN A 336 34.93 38.06 6.24
N THR A 337 35.32 37.00 5.52
CA THR A 337 34.37 35.97 5.10
C THR A 337 34.22 34.91 6.19
N ASP A 338 33.03 34.34 6.25
CA ASP A 338 32.67 33.39 7.29
C ASP A 338 33.63 32.17 7.34
N GLY A 339 33.59 31.47 8.46
CA GLY A 339 34.28 30.20 8.66
C GLY A 339 35.45 30.25 9.62
N ILE A 340 36.10 29.09 9.75
CA ILE A 340 37.21 28.91 10.69
C ILE A 340 38.49 29.53 10.12
N LYS A 341 39.23 30.22 10.98
CA LYS A 341 40.49 30.91 10.69
C LYS A 341 41.51 30.58 11.76
N LEU A 342 42.79 30.68 11.41
CA LEU A 342 43.89 30.60 12.37
C LEU A 342 44.72 31.87 12.31
N GLN A 343 44.99 32.49 13.45
CA GLN A 343 45.84 33.67 13.56
C GLN A 343 46.85 33.51 14.69
N ILE A 344 48.08 33.90 14.41
CA ILE A 344 49.17 33.99 15.39
C ILE A 344 49.66 35.44 15.35
N ASN A 345 49.59 36.16 16.46
CA ASN A 345 50.04 37.55 16.54
C ASN A 345 51.57 37.62 16.73
N SER A 346 52.16 38.76 16.40
CA SER A 346 53.59 39.02 16.60
C SER A 346 54.04 38.87 18.07
N SER A 347 53.15 39.15 19.02
CA SER A 347 53.39 39.07 20.46
C SER A 347 53.07 37.72 21.09
N ASP A 348 52.51 36.76 20.33
CA ASP A 348 52.10 35.48 20.89
C ASP A 348 53.33 34.58 21.13
N THR A 349 53.33 33.86 22.26
CA THR A 349 54.34 32.85 22.55
C THR A 349 54.03 31.59 21.73
N VAL A 350 54.88 31.30 20.75
CA VAL A 350 54.73 30.14 19.86
C VAL A 350 55.95 29.23 19.99
N TYR A 351 55.69 27.93 20.11
CA TYR A 351 56.73 26.91 20.13
C TYR A 351 56.72 26.14 18.81
N THR A 352 57.86 25.56 18.43
CA THR A 352 57.94 24.72 17.24
C THR A 352 57.23 23.38 17.48
N GLY A 353 56.45 22.92 16.51
CA GLY A 353 55.85 21.58 16.54
C GLY A 353 54.51 21.52 15.80
N ASN A 354 53.94 20.32 15.75
CA ASN A 354 52.61 20.07 15.17
C ASN A 354 51.54 20.31 16.23
N TYR A 355 50.62 21.23 15.99
CA TYR A 355 49.55 21.56 16.91
C TYR A 355 48.25 20.87 16.52
N VAL A 356 47.57 20.26 17.49
CA VAL A 356 46.26 19.63 17.31
C VAL A 356 45.31 20.13 18.39
N GLY A 357 44.07 20.43 18.00
CA GLY A 357 42.97 20.78 18.88
C GLY A 357 41.68 20.12 18.40
N VAL A 358 40.62 20.19 19.21
CA VAL A 358 39.33 19.57 18.90
C VAL A 358 38.22 20.60 19.03
N ILE A 359 37.48 20.80 17.94
CA ILE A 359 36.26 21.60 17.92
C ILE A 359 35.07 20.66 18.04
N THR A 360 34.20 20.93 19.02
CA THR A 360 32.91 20.25 19.16
C THR A 360 31.80 21.16 18.67
N TRP A 361 30.97 20.64 17.77
CA TRP A 361 29.82 21.33 17.20
C TRP A 361 28.54 20.84 17.88
N LYS A 362 27.62 21.75 18.18
CA LYS A 362 26.29 21.40 18.70
C LYS A 362 25.20 22.22 18.02
N VAL A 363 24.16 21.53 17.57
CA VAL A 363 22.92 22.13 17.07
C VAL A 363 21.90 22.20 18.20
N MET A 364 21.19 23.32 18.29
CA MET A 364 20.13 23.53 19.29
C MET A 364 18.89 24.07 18.58
N ALA A 365 17.73 23.48 18.92
CA ALA A 365 16.44 23.95 18.45
C ALA A 365 16.10 25.32 19.06
N GLY A 366 15.46 26.17 18.27
CA GLY A 366 15.13 27.53 18.70
C GLY A 366 16.28 28.51 18.47
N GLN A 367 15.95 29.80 18.54
CA GLN A 367 16.97 30.85 18.62
C GLN A 367 17.50 30.92 20.07
N PRO A 368 18.82 30.95 20.28
CA PRO A 368 19.41 31.10 21.61
C PRO A 368 19.10 32.43 22.28
#